data_AF-A0A3P6ENZ9-F1
#
_entry.id   AF-A0A3P6ENZ9-F1
#
_cell.length_a   1.000
_cell.length_b   1.000
_cell.length_c   1.000
_cell.angle_alpha   90.00
_cell.angle_beta   90.00
_cell.angle_gamma   90.00
#
_symmetry.space_group_name_H-M   'P 1'
#
loop_
_entity.id
_entity.type
_entity.pdbx_description
1 polymer ?
#
loop_
_entity_poly.entity_id
_entity_poly.type
_entity_poly.pdbx_seq_one_letter_code
_entity_poly.pdbx_strand_id
1 'polypeptide(L)'
;KKRPPNKTQNKEKNILTKMAAKAIVFSLFIVSTVCLSSLAGFTAADADDFDIFQIQGSVYCDTCRVQFVTRLSQFLEGAKVKLECRSRTNGTLTLTKEAVTDKSGSYKIEVTGDHEEEVCELVLVQSPDSGCSDVSKEAYLRNAAKISLTANDGIVSHETRIVNPLGFMVKTPLADCPAAFKELGIVPDVIF
;
A
#
# COMPACT_ATOMS: atom_id res chain seq x y z
N LYS A 1 -59.58 49.29 50.55
CA LYS A 1 -60.03 47.87 50.59
C LYS A 1 -59.11 47.04 49.70
N LYS A 2 -57.97 46.54 50.22
CA LYS A 2 -57.05 45.67 49.44
C LYS A 2 -57.60 44.24 49.46
N ARG A 3 -57.91 43.70 48.28
CA ARG A 3 -58.41 42.32 48.08
C ARG A 3 -57.26 41.35 48.41
N PRO A 4 -57.45 40.30 49.22
CA PRO A 4 -56.36 39.39 49.56
C PRO A 4 -55.93 38.58 48.32
N PRO A 5 -54.65 38.18 48.21
CA PRO A 5 -54.17 37.42 47.08
C PRO A 5 -54.88 36.06 47.00
N ASN A 6 -55.40 35.75 45.81
CA ASN A 6 -56.14 34.53 45.52
C ASN A 6 -55.20 33.31 45.62
N LYS A 7 -55.33 32.51 46.70
CA LYS A 7 -54.50 31.33 46.99
C LYS A 7 -54.43 30.33 45.82
N THR A 8 -55.47 30.26 45.00
CA THR A 8 -55.55 29.36 43.84
C THR A 8 -54.61 29.80 42.71
N GLN A 9 -54.50 31.10 42.43
CA GLN A 9 -53.56 31.63 41.42
C GLN A 9 -52.10 31.45 41.81
N ASN A 10 -51.77 31.57 43.10
CA ASN A 10 -50.40 31.32 43.58
C ASN A 10 -50.01 29.84 43.52
N LYS A 11 -50.99 28.93 43.73
CA LYS A 11 -50.75 27.48 43.62
C LYS A 11 -50.50 27.08 42.17
N GLU A 12 -51.30 27.60 41.23
CA GLU A 12 -51.16 27.32 39.80
C GLU A 12 -49.85 27.87 39.22
N LYS A 13 -49.48 29.11 39.58
CA LYS A 13 -48.18 29.69 39.21
C LYS A 13 -47.02 28.86 39.74
N ASN A 14 -47.04 28.46 41.02
CA ASN A 14 -45.98 27.63 41.61
C ASN A 14 -45.87 26.24 40.97
N ILE A 15 -46.99 25.65 40.51
CA ILE A 15 -46.98 24.38 39.78
C ILE A 15 -46.38 24.59 38.38
N LEU A 16 -46.77 25.65 37.68
CA LEU A 16 -46.25 25.98 36.35
C LEU A 16 -44.73 26.25 36.39
N THR A 17 -44.24 26.99 37.39
CA THR A 17 -42.80 27.27 37.56
C THR A 17 -42.01 26.02 37.90
N LYS A 18 -42.57 25.09 38.71
CA LYS A 18 -41.92 23.80 39.01
C LYS A 18 -41.87 22.87 37.81
N MET A 19 -42.91 22.87 36.96
CA MET A 19 -42.92 22.08 35.72
C MET A 19 -41.92 22.65 34.70
N ALA A 20 -41.86 23.98 34.54
CA ALA A 20 -40.88 24.64 33.69
C ALA A 20 -39.44 24.38 34.15
N ALA A 21 -39.17 24.44 35.47
CA ALA A 21 -37.85 24.14 36.02
C ALA A 21 -37.46 22.67 35.80
N LYS A 22 -38.38 21.72 35.94
CA LYS A 22 -38.14 20.30 35.63
C LYS A 22 -37.89 20.07 34.14
N ALA A 23 -38.63 20.74 33.26
CA ALA A 23 -38.44 20.65 31.82
C ALA A 23 -37.08 21.23 31.38
N ILE A 24 -36.65 22.35 31.96
CA ILE A 24 -35.34 22.97 31.69
C ILE A 24 -34.21 22.05 32.15
N VAL A 25 -34.31 21.47 33.34
CA VAL A 25 -33.32 20.52 33.87
C VAL A 25 -33.26 19.27 33.00
N PHE A 26 -34.40 18.72 32.59
CA PHE A 26 -34.46 17.53 31.73
C PHE A 26 -33.87 17.80 30.34
N SER A 27 -34.14 18.97 29.74
CA SER A 27 -33.55 19.37 28.47
C SER A 27 -32.03 19.58 28.55
N LEU A 28 -31.51 20.13 29.66
CA LEU A 28 -30.06 20.28 29.88
C LEU A 28 -29.35 18.92 29.99
N PHE A 29 -29.97 17.92 30.62
CA PHE A 29 -29.43 16.56 30.69
C PHE A 29 -29.37 15.88 29.31
N ILE A 30 -30.42 16.03 28.48
CA ILE A 30 -30.46 15.42 27.14
C ILE A 30 -29.40 16.01 26.21
N VAL A 31 -29.22 17.34 26.22
CA VAL A 31 -28.20 18.02 25.40
C VAL A 31 -26.79 17.60 25.81
N SER A 32 -26.53 17.47 27.12
CA SER A 32 -25.24 17.00 27.62
C SER A 32 -24.92 15.58 27.17
N THR A 33 -25.90 14.66 27.16
CA THR A 33 -25.68 13.28 26.71
C THR A 33 -25.48 13.17 25.20
N VAL A 34 -26.15 13.99 24.39
CA VAL A 34 -25.98 13.97 22.92
C VAL A 34 -24.64 14.56 22.49
N CYS A 35 -24.14 15.61 23.16
CA CYS A 35 -22.83 16.19 22.87
C CYS A 35 -21.64 15.27 23.23
N LEU A 36 -21.80 14.38 24.23
CA LEU A 36 -20.74 13.45 24.62
C LEU A 36 -20.62 12.27 23.64
N SER A 37 -21.71 11.86 22.98
CA SER A 37 -21.70 10.80 21.94
C SER A 37 -20.88 11.19 20.71
N SER A 38 -20.85 12.47 20.37
CA SER A 38 -20.11 12.99 19.20
C SER A 38 -18.60 13.02 19.37
N LEU A 39 -18.07 12.81 20.59
CA LEU A 39 -16.64 12.79 20.86
C LEU A 39 -16.04 11.38 20.94
N ALA A 40 -16.87 10.33 20.95
CA ALA A 40 -16.43 8.94 21.01
C ALA A 40 -15.95 8.38 19.65
N GLY A 41 -15.82 9.21 18.62
CA GLY A 41 -15.53 8.80 17.24
C GLY A 41 -14.07 8.87 16.79
N PHE A 42 -13.11 9.25 17.64
CA PHE A 42 -11.73 9.52 17.20
C PHE A 42 -10.67 8.92 18.12
N THR A 43 -10.78 7.63 18.44
CA THR A 43 -9.64 6.84 18.93
C THR A 43 -9.68 5.44 18.31
N ALA A 44 -9.83 5.35 17.00
CA ALA A 44 -9.12 4.32 16.28
C ALA A 44 -7.71 4.90 16.07
N ALA A 45 -6.75 4.50 16.88
CA ALA A 45 -5.41 4.41 16.31
C ALA A 45 -5.56 3.38 15.19
N ASP A 46 -5.39 3.78 13.93
CA ASP A 46 -5.48 2.88 12.80
C ASP A 46 -4.59 1.66 13.11
N ALA A 47 -5.21 0.50 13.29
CA ALA A 47 -4.47 -0.74 13.52
C ALA A 47 -3.53 -1.05 12.34
N ASP A 48 -3.80 -0.41 11.21
CA ASP A 48 -3.10 -0.46 9.93
C ASP A 48 -1.70 0.18 9.96
N ASP A 49 -1.37 1.03 10.95
CA ASP A 49 -0.03 1.65 11.08
C ASP A 49 1.03 0.68 11.64
N PHE A 50 0.62 -0.53 12.06
CA PHE A 50 1.51 -1.58 12.59
C PHE A 50 1.82 -2.70 11.60
N ASP A 51 1.23 -2.68 10.40
CA ASP A 51 1.53 -3.69 9.39
C ASP A 51 3.00 -3.60 8.96
N ILE A 52 3.66 -4.75 8.81
CA ILE A 52 5.05 -4.83 8.33
C ILE A 52 5.07 -5.75 7.12
N PHE A 53 5.41 -5.22 5.96
CA PHE A 53 5.58 -6.01 4.74
C PHE A 53 7.06 -6.26 4.43
N GLN A 54 7.43 -7.53 4.28
CA GLN A 54 8.71 -7.98 3.79
C GLN A 54 8.60 -8.37 2.31
N ILE A 55 9.07 -7.49 1.44
CA ILE A 55 9.14 -7.74 0.00
C ILE A 55 10.41 -8.56 -0.28
N GLN A 56 10.26 -9.69 -0.96
CA GLN A 56 11.35 -10.57 -1.36
C GLN A 56 11.31 -10.78 -2.87
N GLY A 57 12.41 -10.47 -3.54
CA GLY A 57 12.53 -10.64 -4.98
C GLY A 57 13.97 -10.87 -5.42
N SER A 58 14.17 -10.97 -6.73
CA SER A 58 15.48 -11.23 -7.31
C SER A 58 15.70 -10.42 -8.59
N VAL A 59 16.95 -10.14 -8.92
CA VAL A 59 17.36 -9.49 -10.17
C VAL A 59 18.23 -10.44 -10.97
N TYR A 60 17.96 -10.52 -12.27
CA TYR A 60 18.72 -11.34 -13.20
C TYR A 60 19.13 -10.55 -14.45
N CYS A 61 20.14 -11.07 -15.12
CA CYS A 61 20.51 -10.72 -16.47
C CYS A 61 19.74 -11.60 -17.45
N ASP A 62 18.89 -10.97 -18.24
CA ASP A 62 18.22 -11.52 -19.39
C ASP A 62 19.14 -11.46 -20.60
N THR A 63 19.83 -12.58 -20.81
CA THR A 63 20.77 -12.79 -21.91
C THR A 63 20.10 -12.97 -23.27
N CYS A 64 18.77 -13.11 -23.30
CA CYS A 64 18.01 -13.35 -24.52
C CYS A 64 17.03 -12.23 -24.88
N ARG A 65 16.93 -11.19 -24.04
CA ARG A 65 16.03 -10.04 -24.20
C ARG A 65 14.55 -10.42 -24.33
N VAL A 66 14.14 -11.40 -23.54
CA VAL A 66 12.80 -12.02 -23.58
C VAL A 66 11.97 -11.79 -22.32
N GLN A 67 12.57 -11.16 -21.30
CA GLN A 67 11.92 -10.59 -20.12
C GLN A 67 11.26 -11.62 -19.18
N PHE A 68 11.71 -12.87 -19.26
CA PHE A 68 11.48 -13.91 -18.25
C PHE A 68 12.77 -14.72 -18.06
N VAL A 69 12.86 -15.45 -16.95
CA VAL A 69 14.06 -16.22 -16.60
C VAL A 69 14.15 -17.47 -17.49
N THR A 70 15.32 -17.67 -18.11
CA THR A 70 15.67 -18.87 -18.87
C THR A 70 16.86 -19.58 -18.21
N ARG A 71 17.24 -20.76 -18.70
CA ARG A 71 18.47 -21.43 -18.24
C ARG A 71 19.77 -20.66 -18.54
N LEU A 72 19.72 -19.68 -19.45
CA LEU A 72 20.85 -18.82 -19.80
C LEU A 72 20.92 -17.56 -18.92
N SER A 73 19.86 -17.28 -18.16
CA SER A 73 19.80 -16.13 -17.27
C SER A 73 20.79 -16.26 -16.11
N GLN A 74 21.35 -15.14 -15.68
CA GLN A 74 22.31 -15.09 -14.58
C GLN A 74 21.80 -14.14 -13.50
N PHE A 75 21.67 -14.62 -12.27
CA PHE A 75 21.30 -13.74 -11.15
C PHE A 75 22.44 -12.78 -10.81
N LEU A 76 22.08 -11.52 -10.56
CA LEU A 76 23.05 -10.42 -10.44
C LEU A 76 23.28 -10.06 -8.97
N GLU A 77 24.48 -10.29 -8.45
CA GLU A 77 24.94 -9.76 -7.14
C GLU A 77 25.29 -8.28 -7.28
N GLY A 78 24.79 -7.43 -6.38
CA GLY A 78 25.09 -5.99 -6.39
C GLY A 78 24.19 -5.13 -7.28
N ALA A 79 23.11 -5.69 -7.83
CA ALA A 79 22.09 -4.92 -8.55
C ALA A 79 21.25 -4.08 -7.59
N LYS A 80 21.04 -2.82 -7.97
CA LYS A 80 20.23 -1.88 -7.20
C LYS A 80 18.80 -1.85 -7.72
N VAL A 81 17.86 -2.04 -6.81
CA VAL A 81 16.42 -1.90 -7.02
C VAL A 81 15.86 -0.82 -6.12
N LYS A 82 14.71 -0.27 -6.50
CA LYS A 82 13.98 0.71 -5.71
C LYS A 82 12.49 0.39 -5.72
N LEU A 83 11.89 0.36 -4.55
CA LEU A 83 10.44 0.44 -4.37
C LEU A 83 10.02 1.90 -4.49
N GLU A 84 9.04 2.18 -5.34
CA GLU A 84 8.33 3.46 -5.39
C GLU A 84 6.85 3.21 -5.11
N CYS A 85 6.28 3.91 -4.13
CA CYS A 85 4.84 3.98 -3.96
C CYS A 85 4.34 5.38 -4.28
N ARG A 86 3.23 5.44 -5.01
CA ARG A 86 2.62 6.70 -5.45
C ARG A 86 1.15 6.72 -5.04
N SER A 87 0.67 7.85 -4.56
CA SER A 87 -0.75 8.04 -4.24
C SER A 87 -1.62 7.68 -5.44
N ARG A 88 -2.64 6.84 -5.23
CA ARG A 88 -3.65 6.52 -6.26
C ARG A 88 -4.42 7.76 -6.72
N THR A 89 -4.60 8.73 -5.84
CA THR A 89 -5.41 9.93 -6.09
C THR A 89 -4.71 10.93 -7.01
N ASN A 90 -3.42 11.19 -6.77
CA ASN A 90 -2.71 12.29 -7.44
C ASN A 90 -1.33 11.91 -8.01
N GLY A 91 -0.89 10.66 -7.87
CA GLY A 91 0.38 10.16 -8.42
C GLY A 91 1.64 10.66 -7.71
N THR A 92 1.51 11.40 -6.60
CA THR A 92 2.64 11.89 -5.82
C THR A 92 3.41 10.73 -5.23
N LEU A 93 4.74 10.77 -5.31
CA LEU A 93 5.62 9.79 -4.66
C LEU A 93 5.50 9.94 -3.14
N THR A 94 5.05 8.89 -2.47
CA THR A 94 4.80 8.86 -1.02
C THR A 94 5.86 8.04 -0.28
N LEU A 95 6.35 6.97 -0.90
CA LEU A 95 7.41 6.12 -0.35
C LEU A 95 8.47 5.81 -1.40
N THR A 96 9.74 5.82 -0.95
CA THR A 96 10.86 5.27 -1.71
C THR A 96 11.77 4.46 -0.78
N LYS A 97 12.14 3.25 -1.18
CA LYS A 97 13.17 2.44 -0.49
C LYS A 97 14.07 1.75 -1.52
N GLU A 98 15.38 1.78 -1.30
CA GLU A 98 16.35 1.08 -2.14
C GLU A 98 16.79 -0.23 -1.49
N ALA A 99 17.13 -1.22 -2.31
CA ALA A 99 17.83 -2.41 -1.89
C ALA A 99 18.89 -2.81 -2.92
N VAL A 100 19.86 -3.59 -2.45
CA VAL A 100 20.92 -4.16 -3.28
C VAL A 100 20.85 -5.68 -3.16
N THR A 101 20.99 -6.37 -4.27
CA THR A 101 20.95 -7.83 -4.29
C THR A 101 22.19 -8.46 -3.68
N ASP A 102 21.98 -9.59 -3.01
CA ASP A 102 23.03 -10.44 -2.47
C ASP A 102 23.65 -11.37 -3.52
N LYS A 103 24.53 -12.27 -3.08
CA LYS A 103 25.23 -13.27 -3.93
C LYS A 103 24.31 -14.17 -4.76
N SER A 104 23.08 -14.38 -4.33
CA SER A 104 22.08 -15.16 -5.06
C SER A 104 21.29 -14.32 -6.06
N GLY A 105 21.57 -13.02 -6.14
CA GLY A 105 20.78 -12.03 -6.86
C GLY A 105 19.46 -11.70 -6.18
N SER A 106 19.29 -12.03 -4.89
CA SER A 106 18.06 -11.78 -4.14
C SER A 106 18.15 -10.49 -3.34
N TYR A 107 17.04 -9.78 -3.15
CA TYR A 107 16.94 -8.61 -2.29
C TYR A 107 15.74 -8.71 -1.35
N LYS A 108 15.79 -7.95 -0.25
CA LYS A 108 14.68 -7.80 0.70
C LYS A 108 14.44 -6.33 0.98
N ILE A 109 13.18 -5.92 1.05
CA ILE A 109 12.75 -4.57 1.45
C ILE A 109 11.68 -4.73 2.52
N GLU A 110 11.89 -4.12 3.68
CA GLU A 110 10.88 -4.02 4.73
C GLU A 110 10.13 -2.70 4.58
N VAL A 111 8.81 -2.74 4.69
CA VAL A 111 7.90 -1.59 4.58
C VAL A 111 6.95 -1.64 5.78
N THR A 112 6.63 -0.49 6.36
CA THR A 112 5.76 -0.39 7.55
C THR A 112 4.56 0.46 7.19
N GLY A 113 3.39 0.06 7.71
CA GLY A 113 2.10 0.69 7.46
C GLY A 113 1.35 0.01 6.31
N ASP A 114 0.05 0.24 6.29
CA ASP A 114 -0.81 -0.08 5.16
C ASP A 114 -0.66 0.95 4.03
N HIS A 115 -0.59 0.46 2.80
CA HIS A 115 -0.43 1.25 1.58
C HIS A 115 -1.58 1.01 0.58
N GLU A 116 -2.80 0.74 1.05
CA GLU A 116 -3.99 0.50 0.21
C GLU A 116 -4.26 1.65 -0.76
N GLU A 117 -4.03 2.90 -0.33
CA GLU A 117 -4.25 4.12 -1.11
C GLU A 117 -3.10 4.46 -2.07
N GLU A 118 -2.14 3.55 -2.22
CA GLU A 118 -0.95 3.72 -3.05
C GLU A 118 -0.86 2.66 -4.16
N VAL A 119 -0.10 3.00 -5.20
CA VAL A 119 0.38 2.06 -6.21
C VAL A 119 1.87 1.91 -5.99
N CYS A 120 2.27 0.75 -5.47
CA CYS A 120 3.65 0.39 -5.24
C CYS A 120 4.21 -0.44 -6.40
N GLU A 121 5.39 -0.06 -6.88
CA GLU A 121 6.09 -0.74 -7.96
C GLU A 121 7.60 -0.83 -7.68
N LEU A 122 8.22 -1.91 -8.16
CA LEU A 122 9.67 -2.04 -8.13
C LEU A 122 10.30 -1.58 -9.44
N VAL A 123 11.41 -0.88 -9.29
CA VAL A 123 12.16 -0.27 -10.39
C VAL A 123 13.60 -0.74 -10.34
N LEU A 124 14.10 -1.20 -11.49
CA LEU A 124 15.53 -1.43 -11.70
C LEU A 124 16.27 -0.09 -11.78
N VAL A 125 17.27 0.10 -10.93
CA VAL A 125 18.03 1.37 -10.85
C VAL A 125 19.41 1.23 -11.48
N GLN A 126 20.16 0.20 -11.09
CA GLN A 126 21.53 0.02 -11.55
C GLN A 126 21.89 -1.47 -11.62
N SER A 127 22.50 -1.85 -12.74
CA SER A 127 23.13 -3.16 -12.89
C SER A 127 24.59 -3.09 -12.45
N PRO A 128 25.11 -4.13 -11.78
CA PRO A 128 26.54 -4.28 -11.49
C PRO A 128 27.32 -4.64 -12.76
N ASP A 129 26.64 -5.17 -13.78
CA ASP A 129 27.22 -5.56 -15.06
C ASP A 129 26.86 -4.55 -16.16
N SER A 130 27.88 -3.85 -16.66
CA SER A 130 27.73 -2.89 -17.77
C SER A 130 27.37 -3.55 -19.12
N GLY A 131 27.61 -4.86 -19.28
CA GLY A 131 27.16 -5.64 -20.43
C GLY A 131 25.68 -6.00 -20.38
N CYS A 132 25.06 -5.93 -19.19
CA CYS A 132 23.68 -6.30 -18.93
C CYS A 132 22.97 -5.22 -18.10
N SER A 133 22.73 -4.06 -18.70
CA SER A 133 22.18 -2.88 -18.02
C SER A 133 20.94 -2.29 -18.69
N ASP A 134 20.52 -2.84 -19.84
CA ASP A 134 19.35 -2.30 -20.53
C ASP A 134 18.06 -2.66 -19.77
N VAL A 135 17.10 -1.74 -19.73
CA VAL A 135 15.80 -1.98 -19.11
C VAL A 135 14.73 -1.82 -20.18
N SER A 136 13.84 -2.80 -20.28
CA SER A 136 12.72 -2.74 -21.21
C SER A 136 11.74 -1.64 -20.78
N LYS A 137 11.18 -0.95 -21.78
CA LYS A 137 10.24 0.17 -21.60
C LYS A 137 8.78 -0.26 -21.81
N GLU A 138 8.54 -1.54 -22.02
CA GLU A 138 7.21 -2.07 -22.28
C GLU A 138 6.31 -1.97 -21.04
N ALA A 139 5.06 -1.55 -21.24
CA ALA A 139 4.13 -1.26 -20.15
C ALA A 139 3.76 -2.52 -19.33
N TYR A 140 3.72 -3.70 -19.97
CA TYR A 140 3.35 -4.94 -19.28
C TYR A 140 4.37 -5.33 -18.20
N LEU A 141 5.66 -5.03 -18.39
CA LEU A 141 6.66 -5.28 -17.36
C LEU A 141 6.55 -4.36 -16.16
N ARG A 142 6.21 -3.08 -16.40
CA ARG A 142 5.92 -2.15 -15.31
C ARG A 142 4.74 -2.65 -14.49
N ASN A 143 3.70 -3.17 -15.15
CA ASN A 143 2.57 -3.79 -14.46
C ASN A 143 2.96 -5.06 -13.70
N ALA A 144 3.84 -5.90 -14.26
CA ALA A 144 4.32 -7.13 -13.61
C ALA A 144 5.19 -6.87 -12.37
N ALA A 145 5.70 -5.65 -12.21
CA ALA A 145 6.50 -5.20 -11.07
C ALA A 145 5.68 -4.49 -9.97
N LYS A 146 4.35 -4.40 -10.11
CA LYS A 146 3.44 -3.85 -9.09
C LYS A 146 3.24 -4.82 -7.94
N ILE A 147 3.13 -4.29 -6.73
CA ILE A 147 2.99 -5.07 -5.49
C ILE A 147 1.85 -4.47 -4.67
N SER A 148 1.00 -5.34 -4.12
CA SER A 148 0.03 -4.97 -3.09
C SER A 148 0.73 -4.97 -1.73
N LEU A 149 0.63 -3.87 -1.00
CA LEU A 149 1.18 -3.70 0.36
C LEU A 149 0.05 -3.27 1.31
N THR A 150 -0.98 -4.13 1.41
CA THR A 150 -2.13 -3.94 2.30
C THR A 150 -2.60 -5.28 2.81
N ALA A 151 -3.15 -5.33 4.02
CA ALA A 151 -3.81 -6.52 4.55
C ALA A 151 -5.21 -6.75 3.94
N ASN A 152 -5.78 -5.73 3.26
CA ASN A 152 -7.12 -5.74 2.69
C ASN A 152 -7.20 -6.33 1.27
N ASP A 153 -6.24 -7.17 0.87
CA ASP A 153 -6.15 -7.76 -0.47
C ASP A 153 -6.49 -9.27 -0.53
N GLY A 154 -6.95 -9.84 0.59
CA GLY A 154 -7.33 -11.26 0.67
C GLY A 154 -6.14 -12.23 0.69
N ILE A 155 -4.91 -11.73 0.84
CA ILE A 155 -3.71 -12.55 1.00
C ILE A 155 -3.56 -12.94 2.47
N VAL A 156 -3.66 -14.24 2.75
CA VAL A 156 -3.59 -14.80 4.12
C VAL A 156 -2.16 -14.75 4.70
N SER A 157 -1.14 -14.57 3.85
CA SER A 157 0.22 -14.38 4.33
C SER A 157 0.37 -12.98 4.90
N HIS A 158 0.34 -12.90 6.22
CA HIS A 158 0.76 -11.73 6.94
C HIS A 158 2.25 -11.50 6.62
N GLU A 159 2.58 -10.30 6.15
CA GLU A 159 3.92 -9.75 6.06
C GLU A 159 4.75 -10.08 4.81
N THR A 160 4.92 -11.33 4.34
CA THR A 160 5.86 -11.58 3.20
C THR A 160 5.22 -11.48 1.81
N ARG A 161 5.80 -10.64 0.93
CA ARG A 161 5.42 -10.49 -0.49
C ARG A 161 6.54 -11.00 -1.40
N ILE A 162 6.36 -12.17 -1.99
CA ILE A 162 7.29 -12.72 -2.99
C ILE A 162 6.91 -12.17 -4.36
N VAL A 163 7.85 -11.50 -5.03
CA VAL A 163 7.59 -10.78 -6.28
C VAL A 163 8.26 -11.42 -7.47
N ASN A 164 7.80 -11.06 -8.67
CA ASN A 164 8.41 -11.52 -9.90
C ASN A 164 9.88 -11.05 -10.01
N PRO A 165 10.78 -11.89 -10.52
CA PRO A 165 12.15 -11.47 -10.81
C PRO A 165 12.19 -10.31 -11.82
N LEU A 166 13.09 -9.36 -11.61
CA LEU A 166 13.31 -8.24 -12.52
C LEU A 166 14.55 -8.48 -13.38
N GLY A 167 14.43 -8.25 -14.69
CA GLY A 167 15.50 -8.52 -15.66
C GLY A 167 16.14 -7.25 -16.20
N PHE A 168 17.44 -7.06 -16.00
CA PHE A 168 18.24 -6.25 -16.91
C PHE A 168 18.53 -7.06 -18.17
N MET A 169 18.73 -6.40 -19.30
CA MET A 169 18.96 -7.06 -20.58
C MET A 169 20.36 -6.78 -21.10
N VAL A 170 20.95 -7.78 -21.74
CA VAL A 170 22.16 -7.61 -22.57
C VAL A 170 21.83 -6.81 -23.82
N LYS A 171 22.79 -6.08 -24.38
CA LYS A 171 22.60 -5.34 -25.64
C LYS A 171 22.30 -6.26 -26.83
N THR A 172 23.03 -7.38 -26.93
CA THR A 172 22.92 -8.36 -28.01
C THR A 172 22.61 -9.72 -27.41
N PRO A 173 21.53 -10.40 -27.83
CA PRO A 173 21.20 -11.73 -27.34
C PRO A 173 22.34 -12.74 -27.56
N LEU A 174 22.44 -13.74 -26.69
CA LEU A 174 23.37 -14.85 -26.90
C LEU A 174 22.95 -15.72 -28.09
N ALA A 175 23.92 -16.26 -28.81
CA ALA A 175 23.69 -17.16 -29.95
C ALA A 175 22.94 -18.45 -29.55
N ASP A 176 22.97 -18.84 -28.27
CA ASP A 176 22.30 -20.02 -27.74
C ASP A 176 20.81 -19.80 -27.41
N CYS A 177 20.31 -18.57 -27.51
CA CYS A 177 18.92 -18.25 -27.19
C CYS A 177 17.89 -19.06 -28.01
N PRO A 178 18.04 -19.28 -29.34
CA PRO A 178 17.14 -20.16 -30.10
C PRO A 178 16.99 -21.57 -29.49
N ALA A 179 18.08 -22.13 -28.96
CA ALA A 179 18.05 -23.44 -28.31
C ALA A 179 17.26 -23.41 -27.00
N ALA A 180 17.46 -22.37 -26.18
CA ALA A 180 16.70 -22.18 -24.94
C ALA A 180 15.19 -22.03 -25.22
N PHE A 181 14.80 -21.36 -26.30
CA PHE A 181 13.40 -21.23 -26.71
C PHE A 181 12.77 -22.54 -27.17
N LYS A 182 13.52 -23.33 -27.93
CA LYS A 182 13.07 -24.65 -28.40
C LYS A 182 12.73 -25.59 -27.24
N GLU A 183 13.51 -25.54 -26.17
CA GLU A 183 13.27 -26.33 -24.95
C GLU A 183 11.97 -25.94 -24.24
N LEU A 184 11.63 -24.65 -24.28
CA LEU A 184 10.40 -24.12 -23.67
C LEU A 184 9.16 -24.36 -24.56
N GLY A 185 9.34 -24.81 -25.80
CA GLY A 185 8.24 -24.96 -26.75
C GLY A 185 7.64 -23.62 -27.20
N ILE A 186 8.40 -22.53 -27.09
CA ILE A 186 7.96 -21.17 -27.43
C ILE A 186 8.62 -20.77 -28.76
N VAL A 187 7.83 -20.21 -29.66
CA VAL A 187 8.35 -19.52 -30.86
C VAL A 187 8.59 -18.07 -30.47
N PRO A 188 9.84 -17.57 -30.47
CA PRO A 188 10.14 -16.21 -30.08
C PRO A 188 9.68 -15.22 -31.16
N ASP A 189 9.09 -14.11 -30.72
CA ASP A 189 8.81 -12.93 -31.56
C ASP A 189 10.05 -12.04 -31.75
N VAL A 190 11.20 -12.46 -31.21
CA VAL A 190 12.49 -11.75 -31.30
C VAL A 190 13.42 -12.44 -32.30
N ILE A 191 14.14 -11.63 -33.08
CA ILE A 191 15.20 -12.10 -33.98
C ILE A 191 16.51 -12.04 -33.19
N PHE A 192 17.21 -13.18 -33.11
CA PHE A 192 18.50 -13.31 -32.41
C PHE A 192 19.67 -12.95 -33.31
#